data_AF-A0A1Y3BUV9-F1
#
_entry.id   AF-A0A1Y3BUV9-F1
#
_cell.length_a   1.000
_cell.length_b   1.000
_cell.length_c   1.000
_cell.angle_alpha   90.00
_cell.angle_beta   90.00
_cell.angle_gamma   90.00
#
_symmetry.space_group_name_H-M   'P 1'
#
loop_
_entity.id
_entity.type
_entity.pdbx_description
1 polymer ?
#
loop_
_entity_poly.entity_id
_entity_poly.type
_entity_poly.pdbx_seq_one_letter_code
_entity_poly.pdbx_strand_id
1 'polypeptide(L)' 'MNKKSPKKKRSRAAFSHAQVYELEKRFNHQKYLSGPERSELARTLKLTETQVKIWLVD' A
#
# COMPACT_ATOMS: atom_id res chain seq x y z
N MET A 1 28.57 -15.13 -11.90
CA MET A 1 27.18 -15.64 -11.88
C MET A 1 26.23 -14.45 -11.75
N ASN A 2 25.76 -13.89 -12.88
CA ASN A 2 24.88 -12.70 -12.88
C ASN A 2 23.44 -13.08 -12.52
N LYS A 3 23.03 -12.84 -11.27
CA LYS A 3 21.60 -12.79 -10.92
C LYS A 3 21.02 -11.47 -11.44
N LYS A 4 20.61 -11.45 -12.72
CA LYS A 4 19.75 -10.40 -13.27
C LYS A 4 18.45 -10.43 -12.48
N SER A 5 18.29 -9.47 -11.57
CA SER A 5 17.05 -9.22 -10.84
C SER A 5 15.92 -9.13 -11.87
N PRO A 6 14.90 -10.01 -11.82
CA PRO A 6 13.78 -9.88 -12.73
C PRO A 6 13.11 -8.55 -12.43
N LYS A 7 13.15 -7.64 -13.41
CA LYS A 7 12.34 -6.42 -13.43
C LYS A 7 10.92 -6.85 -13.10
N LYS A 8 10.48 -6.60 -11.87
CA LYS A 8 9.14 -6.95 -11.41
C LYS A 8 8.18 -6.25 -12.35
N LYS A 9 7.58 -7.06 -13.24
CA LYS A 9 6.35 -6.70 -13.95
C LYS A 9 5.46 -6.05 -12.90
N ARG A 10 4.85 -4.91 -13.23
CA ARG A 10 3.81 -4.26 -12.42
C ARG A 10 2.60 -5.19 -12.40
N SER A 11 2.73 -6.36 -11.78
CA SER A 11 1.62 -7.18 -11.35
C SER A 11 0.81 -6.24 -10.49
N ARG A 12 -0.48 -6.07 -10.81
CA ARG A 12 -1.45 -5.44 -9.89
C ARG A 12 -1.19 -6.09 -8.54
N ALA A 13 -0.51 -5.38 -7.65
CA ALA A 13 0.03 -5.99 -6.45
C ALA A 13 -1.17 -6.27 -5.56
N ALA A 14 -1.58 -7.54 -5.49
CA ALA A 14 -2.50 -7.98 -4.46
C ALA A 14 -1.81 -7.68 -3.12
N PHE A 15 -2.43 -6.84 -2.30
CA PHE A 15 -1.96 -6.56 -0.96
C PHE A 15 -1.91 -7.88 -0.18
N SER A 16 -0.89 -8.07 0.65
CA SER A 16 -0.88 -9.22 1.57
C SER A 16 -2.00 -9.08 2.60
N HIS A 17 -2.43 -10.19 3.20
CA HIS A 17 -3.46 -10.15 4.23
C HIS A 17 -3.12 -9.19 5.38
N ALA A 18 -1.85 -9.14 5.79
CA ALA A 18 -1.38 -8.18 6.81
C ALA A 18 -1.47 -6.72 6.34
N GLN A 19 -1.20 -6.44 5.06
CA GLN A 19 -1.34 -5.09 4.50
C GLN A 19 -2.81 -4.67 4.46
N VAL A 20 -3.71 -5.57 4.03
CA VAL A 20 -5.15 -5.32 4.01
C VAL A 20 -5.68 -5.08 5.43
N TYR A 21 -5.30 -5.91 6.39
CA TYR A 21 -5.72 -5.75 7.78
C TYR A 21 -5.34 -4.39 8.37
N GLU A 22 -4.09 -3.93 8.16
CA GLU A 22 -3.67 -2.62 8.65
C GLU A 22 -4.36 -1.46 7.90
N LEU A 23 -4.61 -1.61 6.60
CA LEU A 23 -5.40 -0.65 5.82
C LEU A 23 -6.84 -0.55 6.35
N GLU A 24 -7.51 -1.67 6.57
CA GLU A 24 -8.87 -1.76 7.14
C GLU A 24 -8.92 -1.19 8.55
N LYS A 25 -7.96 -1.56 9.42
CA LYS A 25 -7.86 -1.04 10.79
C LYS A 25 -7.69 0.47 10.82
N ARG A 26 -6.88 1.03 9.91
CA ARG A 26 -6.67 2.48 9.80
C ARG A 26 -7.90 3.16 9.23
N PHE A 27 -8.53 2.59 8.21
CA PHE A 27 -9.75 3.12 7.59
C PHE A 27 -10.95 3.10 8.54
N ASN A 28 -11.07 2.07 9.38
CA ASN A 28 -12.12 1.96 10.39
C ASN A 28 -11.96 3.03 11.49
N HIS A 29 -10.73 3.42 11.82
CA HIS A 29 -10.47 4.56 12.70
C HIS A 29 -10.71 5.90 12.00
N GLN A 30 -10.28 6.02 10.75
CA GLN A 30 -10.32 7.28 10.01
C GLN A 30 -10.58 7.02 8.52
N LYS A 31 -11.82 7.30 8.09
CA LYS A 31 -12.29 7.13 6.71
C LYS A 31 -11.53 7.99 5.70
N TYR A 32 -10.91 9.08 6.15
CA TYR A 32 -10.20 10.04 5.30
C TYR A 32 -8.81 10.34 5.86
N LEU A 33 -7.77 9.84 5.19
CA LEU A 33 -6.39 10.15 5.53
C LEU A 33 -5.91 11.41 4.80
N SER A 34 -5.32 12.33 5.55
CA SER A 34 -4.60 13.49 5.03
C SER A 34 -3.38 13.04 4.22
N GLY A 35 -2.84 13.92 3.37
CA GLY A 35 -1.64 13.64 2.57
C GLY A 35 -0.47 13.07 3.39
N PRO A 36 -0.08 13.69 4.52
CA PRO A 36 0.99 13.18 5.37
C PRO A 36 0.70 11.81 5.99
N GLU A 37 -0.53 11.58 6.47
CA GLU A 37 -0.92 10.33 7.11
C GLU A 37 -0.92 9.17 6.12
N ARG A 38 -1.34 9.44 4.88
CA ARG A 38 -1.30 8.48 3.78
C ARG A 38 0.14 8.13 3.40
N SER A 39 1.02 9.13 3.37
CA SER A 39 2.44 8.93 3.10
C SER A 39 3.10 8.08 4.18
N GLU A 40 2.80 8.32 5.46
CA GLU A 40 3.31 7.47 6.54
C GLU A 40 2.76 6.04 6.46
N LEU A 41 1.46 5.86 6.23
CA LEU A 41 0.85 4.53 6.07
C LEU A 41 1.45 3.76 4.89
N ALA A 42 1.66 4.44 3.76
CA ALA A 42 2.33 3.86 2.61
C ALA A 42 3.75 3.40 2.97
N ARG A 43 4.50 4.22 3.73
CA ARG A 43 5.85 3.91 4.19
C ARG A 43 5.87 2.70 5.14
N THR A 44 4.94 2.64 6.10
CA THR A 44 4.80 1.50 7.04
C THR A 44 4.49 0.21 6.29
N LEU A 45 3.57 0.24 5.33
CA LEU A 45 3.12 -0.94 4.59
C LEU A 45 4.02 -1.29 3.39
N LYS A 46 5.07 -0.49 3.14
CA LYS A 46 5.95 -0.58 1.95
C LYS A 46 5.15 -0.53 0.65
N LEU A 47 4.12 0.30 0.64
CA LEU A 47 3.26 0.62 -0.49
C LEU A 47 3.56 2.03 -1.00
N THR A 48 3.02 2.36 -2.17
CA THR A 48 3.03 3.73 -2.69
C THR A 48 1.78 4.48 -2.24
N GLU A 49 1.87 5.80 -2.09
CA GLU A 49 0.71 6.65 -1.81
C GLU A 49 -0.42 6.47 -2.84
N THR A 50 -0.07 6.20 -4.10
CA THR A 50 -1.01 5.87 -5.17
C THR A 50 -1.76 4.57 -4.89
N GLN A 51 -1.09 3.52 -4.39
CA GLN A 51 -1.75 2.26 -4.04
C GLN A 51 -2.69 2.42 -2.85
N VAL A 52 -2.28 3.18 -1.82
CA VAL A 52 -3.14 3.50 -0.67
C VAL A 52 -4.33 4.35 -1.13
N LYS A 53 -4.12 5.31 -2.05
CA LYS A 53 -5.19 6.12 -2.64
C LYS A 53 -6.19 5.27 -3.43
N ILE A 54 -5.72 4.33 -4.25
CA ILE A 54 -6.61 3.44 -5.01
C ILE A 54 -7.41 2.59 -4.03
N TRP A 55 -6.78 1.96 -3.05
CA TRP A 55 -7.47 1.12 -2.06
C TRP A 55 -8.51 1.89 -1.21
N LEU A 56 -8.26 3.17 -0.91
CA LEU A 56 -9.22 4.00 -0.17
C LEU A 56 -10.40 4.51 -1.02
N VAL A 57 -10.34 4.34 -2.34
CA VAL A 57 -11.34 4.84 -3.31
C VAL A 57 -12.08 3.69 -4.01
N ASP A 58 -11.50 2.48 -3.99
CA ASP A 58 -12.13 1.21 -4.37
C ASP A 58 -13.12 0.75 -3.27
#